data_AF-A0A2E1GV79-F1
#
_entry.id   AF-A0A2E1GV79-F1
#
_cell.length_a   1.000
_cell.length_b   1.000
_cell.length_c   1.000
_cell.angle_alpha   90.00
_cell.angle_beta   90.00
_cell.angle_gamma   90.00
#
_symmetry.space_group_name_H-M   'P 1'
#
loop_
_entity.id
_entity.type
_entity.pdbx_description
1 polymer ?
#
loop_
_entity_poly.entity_id
_entity_poly.type
_entity_poly.pdbx_seq_one_letter_code
_entity_poly.pdbx_strand_id
1 'polypeptide(L)'
;MTFEEVRVVFIVYSTSLVPLFLMVFYRNLFPSWIPKFYLGTFLTCAFGWEIWMTFGLVDGDPVSLRRSEALNTWIPENINWALNSLADAGTIGLGGLWLMWRFSGKNLAIFTAWNWRAFIILFSWCVLQNIFVEMFLYHDQLSVGKPLSWAPLIPTGPYFNPLLFEFNGRTVMLQTQIPWLILPALLYLATIKLSTKKI
;
A
#
# COMPACT_ATOMS: atom_id res chain seq x y z
N MET A 1 -3.14 21.48 15.23
CA MET A 1 -3.16 20.08 14.80
C MET A 1 -4.10 19.29 15.69
N THR A 2 -5.03 18.54 15.12
CA THR A 2 -5.99 17.72 15.84
C THR A 2 -5.39 16.36 16.22
N PHE A 3 -6.04 15.62 17.13
CA PHE A 3 -5.63 14.26 17.47
C PHE A 3 -5.60 13.31 16.26
N GLU A 4 -6.59 13.46 15.37
CA GLU A 4 -6.67 12.68 14.13
C GLU A 4 -5.47 12.93 13.23
N GLU A 5 -5.07 14.19 13.07
CA GLU A 5 -3.89 14.56 12.28
C GLU A 5 -2.58 14.03 12.87
N VAL A 6 -2.41 14.12 14.21
CA VAL A 6 -1.25 13.53 14.90
C VAL A 6 -1.20 12.03 14.68
N ARG A 7 -2.34 11.35 14.77
CA ARG A 7 -2.44 9.90 14.54
C ARG A 7 -2.01 9.55 13.11
N VAL A 8 -2.46 10.31 12.11
CA VAL A 8 -2.06 10.11 10.71
C VAL A 8 -0.55 10.24 10.57
N VAL A 9 0.03 11.34 11.05
CA VAL A 9 1.48 11.58 11.00
C VAL A 9 2.25 10.42 11.64
N PHE A 10 1.87 10.03 12.85
CA PHE A 10 2.54 8.94 13.56
C PHE A 10 2.45 7.61 12.82
N ILE A 11 1.26 7.23 12.33
CA ILE A 11 1.07 5.96 11.61
C ILE A 11 1.88 5.96 10.31
N VAL A 12 1.84 7.03 9.51
CA VAL A 12 2.58 7.09 8.23
C VAL A 12 4.08 6.96 8.46
N TYR A 13 4.65 7.69 9.42
CA TYR A 13 6.08 7.58 9.72
C TYR A 13 6.45 6.22 10.32
N SER A 14 5.67 5.69 11.26
CA SER A 14 5.99 4.40 11.88
C SER A 14 5.90 3.24 10.88
N THR A 15 4.83 3.18 10.08
CA THR A 15 4.63 2.12 9.08
C THR A 15 5.62 2.19 7.93
N SER A 16 6.14 3.36 7.59
CA SER A 16 7.18 3.51 6.56
C SER A 16 8.59 3.23 7.08
N LEU A 17 8.92 3.66 8.30
CA LEU A 17 10.27 3.57 8.85
C LEU A 17 10.57 2.25 9.58
N VAL A 18 9.60 1.65 10.27
CA VAL A 18 9.83 0.39 11.02
C VAL A 18 10.26 -0.76 10.10
N PRO A 19 9.60 -1.02 8.96
CA PRO A 19 10.04 -2.06 8.02
C PRO A 19 11.45 -1.77 7.48
N LEU A 20 11.75 -0.52 7.16
CA LEU A 20 13.07 -0.11 6.70
C LEU A 20 14.14 -0.36 7.76
N PHE A 21 13.87 0.00 9.02
CA PHE A 21 14.75 -0.27 10.15
C PHE A 21 14.99 -1.78 10.31
N LEU A 22 13.92 -2.59 10.28
CA LEU A 22 14.05 -4.04 10.35
C LEU A 22 14.91 -4.59 9.20
N MET A 23 14.70 -4.09 7.98
CA MET A 23 15.45 -4.51 6.80
C MET A 23 16.94 -4.14 6.85
N VAL A 24 17.30 -3.02 7.48
CA VAL A 24 18.70 -2.58 7.61
C VAL A 24 19.41 -3.32 8.74
N PHE A 25 18.83 -3.31 9.94
CA PHE A 25 19.49 -3.80 11.15
C PHE A 25 19.39 -5.32 11.34
N TYR A 26 18.35 -5.94 10.78
CA TYR A 26 18.13 -7.39 10.87
C TYR A 26 18.24 -8.09 9.51
N ARG A 27 18.94 -7.49 8.55
CA ARG A 27 19.09 -8.02 7.18
C ARG A 27 19.53 -9.48 7.11
N ASN A 28 20.35 -9.92 8.06
CA ASN A 28 20.90 -11.27 8.12
C ASN A 28 19.88 -12.33 8.57
N LEU A 29 18.74 -11.91 9.13
CA LEU A 29 17.66 -12.81 9.55
C LEU A 29 16.67 -13.10 8.42
N PHE A 30 16.73 -12.34 7.32
CA PHE A 30 15.82 -12.48 6.19
C PHE A 30 16.48 -13.24 5.03
N PRO A 31 15.72 -14.05 4.28
CA PRO A 31 16.18 -14.56 3.00
C PRO A 31 16.68 -13.43 2.08
N SER A 32 17.74 -13.71 1.31
CA SER A 32 18.40 -12.71 0.45
C SER A 32 17.51 -12.09 -0.64
N TRP A 33 16.36 -12.71 -0.91
CA TRP A 33 15.36 -12.20 -1.86
C TRP A 33 14.40 -11.17 -1.25
N ILE A 34 14.26 -11.10 0.09
CA ILE A 34 13.35 -10.17 0.77
C ILE A 34 13.70 -8.69 0.49
N PRO A 35 14.97 -8.24 0.54
CA PRO A 35 15.30 -6.86 0.18
C PRO A 35 14.91 -6.50 -1.26
N LYS A 36 15.10 -7.44 -2.20
CA LYS A 36 14.71 -7.24 -3.61
C LYS A 36 13.18 -7.18 -3.76
N PHE A 37 12.45 -8.02 -3.02
CA PHE A 37 11.00 -8.01 -2.99
C PHE A 37 10.46 -6.70 -2.41
N TYR A 38 11.02 -6.23 -1.29
CA TYR A 38 10.65 -4.96 -0.66
C TYR A 38 10.88 -3.78 -1.61
N LEU A 39 12.07 -3.69 -2.21
CA LEU A 39 12.38 -2.65 -3.18
C LEU A 39 11.45 -2.71 -4.40
N GLY A 40 11.18 -3.91 -4.94
CA GLY A 40 10.24 -4.09 -6.03
C GLY A 40 8.84 -3.61 -5.68
N THR A 41 8.34 -3.96 -4.50
CA THR A 41 7.02 -3.53 -4.01
C THR A 41 6.96 -2.02 -3.85
N PHE A 42 7.98 -1.41 -3.25
CA PHE A 42 8.10 0.05 -3.14
C PHE A 42 8.01 0.73 -4.51
N LEU A 43 8.77 0.26 -5.50
CA LEU A 43 8.74 0.82 -6.85
C LEU A 43 7.37 0.62 -7.53
N THR A 44 6.73 -0.54 -7.32
CA THR A 44 5.38 -0.80 -7.85
C THR A 44 4.35 0.14 -7.25
N CYS A 45 4.38 0.42 -5.95
CA CYS A 45 3.45 1.36 -5.31
C CYS A 45 3.74 2.80 -5.77
N ALA A 46 5.02 3.19 -5.76
CA ALA A 46 5.49 4.52 -6.18
C ALA A 46 5.01 4.87 -7.60
N PHE A 47 5.37 4.04 -8.58
CA PHE A 47 5.04 4.30 -9.98
C PHE A 47 3.63 3.84 -10.37
N GLY A 48 3.04 2.92 -9.61
CA GLY A 48 1.71 2.39 -9.86
C GLY A 48 0.61 3.37 -9.50
N TRP A 49 0.75 4.12 -8.42
CA TRP A 49 -0.23 5.12 -8.00
C TRP A 49 0.28 6.25 -7.10
N GLU A 50 1.24 6.02 -6.20
CA GLU A 50 1.57 7.00 -5.15
C GLU A 50 2.09 8.34 -5.69
N ILE A 51 2.96 8.31 -6.71
CA ILE A 51 3.45 9.55 -7.36
C ILE A 51 2.28 10.28 -8.04
N TRP A 52 1.44 9.55 -8.77
CA TRP A 52 0.32 10.11 -9.51
C TRP A 52 -0.70 10.77 -8.59
N MET A 53 -1.11 10.06 -7.52
CA MET A 53 -2.08 10.57 -6.55
C MET A 53 -1.50 11.67 -5.66
N THR A 54 -0.20 11.63 -5.36
CA THR A 54 0.46 12.67 -4.55
C THR A 54 0.49 13.99 -5.30
N PHE A 55 0.86 13.98 -6.59
CA PHE A 55 1.03 15.22 -7.37
C PHE A 55 -0.17 15.58 -8.24
N GLY A 56 -1.21 14.75 -8.32
CA GLY A 56 -2.38 15.03 -9.16
C GLY A 56 -2.03 15.05 -10.65
N LEU A 57 -1.17 14.14 -11.12
CA LEU A 57 -0.52 14.27 -12.44
C LEU A 57 -1.49 14.20 -13.64
N VAL A 58 -2.61 13.49 -13.51
CA VAL A 58 -3.60 13.31 -14.58
C VAL A 58 -5.00 13.37 -14.00
N ASP A 59 -5.70 14.47 -14.27
CA ASP A 59 -7.12 14.69 -13.96
C ASP A 59 -7.53 14.46 -12.49
N GLY A 60 -6.61 14.68 -11.55
CA GLY A 60 -6.89 14.64 -10.12
C GLY A 60 -6.16 15.74 -9.36
N ASP A 61 -6.59 15.97 -8.12
CA ASP A 61 -5.99 17.01 -7.29
C ASP A 61 -4.73 16.50 -6.57
N PRO A 62 -3.67 17.32 -6.50
CA PRO A 62 -2.52 17.03 -5.65
C PRO A 62 -2.95 16.85 -4.19
N VAL A 63 -2.21 16.01 -3.46
CA VAL A 63 -2.53 15.70 -2.06
C VAL A 63 -2.54 16.95 -1.19
N SER A 64 -1.77 17.97 -1.56
CA SER A 64 -1.74 19.25 -0.86
C SER A 64 -3.08 19.99 -0.84
N LEU A 65 -3.92 19.82 -1.86
CA LEU A 65 -5.27 20.39 -1.90
C LEU A 65 -6.32 19.50 -1.22
N ARG A 66 -6.02 18.21 -1.05
CA ARG A 66 -6.96 17.22 -0.51
C ARG A 66 -6.89 17.04 1.00
N ARG A 67 -6.00 17.73 1.72
CA ARG A 67 -5.82 17.61 3.17
C ARG A 67 -5.53 18.96 3.84
N SER A 68 -5.49 18.96 5.18
CA SER A 68 -5.24 20.17 5.96
C SER A 68 -3.81 20.71 5.81
N GLU A 69 -3.65 22.00 6.07
CA GLU A 69 -2.35 22.66 6.11
C GLU A 69 -1.40 22.01 7.12
N ALA A 70 -1.90 21.60 8.29
CA ALA A 70 -1.11 20.91 9.30
C ALA A 70 -0.51 19.60 8.75
N LEU A 71 -1.29 18.79 8.01
CA LEU A 71 -0.76 17.58 7.39
C LEU A 71 0.24 17.91 6.26
N ASN A 72 0.04 19.00 5.52
CA ASN A 72 1.00 19.45 4.52
C ASN A 72 2.33 19.89 5.13
N THR A 73 2.32 20.49 6.32
CA THR A 73 3.54 20.86 7.03
C THR A 73 4.32 19.63 7.51
N TRP A 74 3.61 18.62 8.05
CA TRP A 74 4.25 17.48 8.71
C TRP A 74 4.53 16.29 7.82
N ILE A 75 3.77 16.12 6.74
CA ILE A 75 4.06 15.16 5.67
C ILE A 75 4.08 15.94 4.35
N PRO A 76 5.14 16.71 4.07
CA PRO A 76 5.24 17.47 2.81
C PRO A 76 4.95 16.63 1.56
N GLU A 77 4.29 17.22 0.56
CA GLU A 77 3.89 16.54 -0.68
C GLU A 77 5.08 15.85 -1.38
N ASN A 78 6.24 16.50 -1.40
CA ASN A 78 7.47 15.97 -2.00
C ASN A 78 8.00 14.69 -1.33
N ILE A 79 7.60 14.37 -0.10
CA ILE A 79 7.95 13.12 0.59
C ILE A 79 6.77 12.15 0.73
N ASN A 80 5.54 12.64 0.56
CA ASN A 80 4.32 11.86 0.80
C ASN A 80 4.27 10.56 -0.04
N TRP A 81 4.58 10.65 -1.32
CA TRP A 81 4.60 9.49 -2.22
C TRP A 81 5.56 8.41 -1.73
N ALA A 82 6.73 8.82 -1.21
CA ALA A 82 7.77 7.90 -0.76
C ALA A 82 7.36 7.23 0.56
N LEU A 83 6.83 8.00 1.51
CA LEU A 83 6.38 7.47 2.79
C LEU A 83 5.25 6.45 2.63
N ASN A 84 4.24 6.75 1.80
CA ASN A 84 3.15 5.81 1.53
C ASN A 84 3.65 4.58 0.78
N SER A 85 4.51 4.74 -0.24
CA SER A 85 5.09 3.59 -0.96
C SER A 85 5.92 2.68 -0.04
N LEU A 86 6.63 3.24 0.94
CA LEU A 86 7.37 2.48 1.95
C LEU A 86 6.43 1.77 2.92
N ALA A 87 5.37 2.46 3.36
CA ALA A 87 4.35 1.88 4.22
C ALA A 87 3.64 0.70 3.55
N ASP A 88 3.34 0.79 2.26
CA ASP A 88 2.76 -0.29 1.47
C ASP A 88 3.75 -1.44 1.29
N ALA A 89 5.00 -1.16 0.92
CA ALA A 89 6.02 -2.20 0.78
C ALA A 89 6.25 -2.98 2.08
N GLY A 90 6.18 -2.31 3.22
CA GLY A 90 6.32 -2.93 4.53
C GLY A 90 5.04 -3.63 5.00
N THR A 91 3.98 -2.86 5.19
CA THR A 91 2.73 -3.33 5.80
C THR A 91 1.99 -4.30 4.88
N ILE A 92 1.81 -3.94 3.60
CA ILE A 92 1.14 -4.82 2.64
C ILE A 92 2.09 -5.89 2.12
N GLY A 93 3.27 -5.50 1.62
CA GLY A 93 4.24 -6.42 1.05
C GLY A 93 4.75 -7.42 2.09
N LEU A 94 5.60 -6.97 3.02
CA LEU A 94 6.21 -7.86 4.01
C LEU A 94 5.19 -8.43 5.01
N GLY A 95 4.25 -7.60 5.47
CA GLY A 95 3.17 -8.05 6.34
C GLY A 95 2.31 -9.13 5.69
N GLY A 96 1.98 -8.98 4.40
CA GLY A 96 1.28 -9.99 3.62
C GLY A 96 2.05 -11.30 3.53
N LEU A 97 3.34 -11.27 3.21
CA LEU A 97 4.19 -12.48 3.20
C LEU A 97 4.25 -13.17 4.57
N TRP A 98 4.34 -12.38 5.65
CA TRP A 98 4.34 -12.91 7.01
C TRP A 98 3.00 -13.59 7.35
N LEU A 99 1.87 -13.00 6.99
CA LEU A 99 0.54 -13.58 7.18
C LEU A 99 0.38 -14.86 6.36
N MET A 100 0.79 -14.86 5.09
CA MET A 100 0.80 -16.06 4.23
C MET A 100 1.54 -17.20 4.90
N TRP A 101 2.75 -16.95 5.38
CA TRP A 101 3.57 -17.94 6.08
C TRP A 101 2.91 -18.42 7.37
N ARG A 102 2.43 -17.49 8.21
CA ARG A 102 1.84 -17.81 9.51
C ARG A 102 0.59 -18.66 9.37
N PHE A 103 -0.33 -18.29 8.48
CA PHE A 103 -1.63 -18.96 8.31
C PHE A 103 -1.59 -20.16 7.36
N SER A 104 -0.47 -20.40 6.69
CA SER A 104 -0.17 -21.63 5.96
C SER A 104 0.66 -22.62 6.79
N GLY A 105 0.64 -22.51 8.12
CA GLY A 105 1.33 -23.44 9.02
C GLY A 105 2.85 -23.32 8.98
N LYS A 106 3.38 -22.13 8.70
CA LYS A 106 4.82 -21.85 8.53
C LYS A 106 5.48 -22.62 7.38
N ASN A 107 4.70 -23.08 6.40
CA ASN A 107 5.20 -23.80 5.23
C ASN A 107 5.98 -22.85 4.28
N LEU A 108 7.28 -23.09 4.11
CA LEU A 108 8.12 -22.29 3.21
C LEU A 108 7.87 -22.57 1.72
N ALA A 109 7.31 -23.73 1.37
CA ALA A 109 7.03 -24.09 -0.02
C ALA A 109 6.02 -23.16 -0.70
N ILE A 110 5.18 -22.46 0.09
CA ILE A 110 4.24 -21.47 -0.45
C ILE A 110 4.97 -20.33 -1.15
N PHE A 111 6.22 -20.04 -0.79
CA PHE A 111 6.98 -18.97 -1.42
C PHE A 111 7.58 -19.40 -2.75
N THR A 112 7.78 -20.70 -2.99
CA THR A 112 8.45 -21.22 -4.19
C THR A 112 7.49 -21.73 -5.27
N ALA A 113 6.22 -21.94 -4.93
CA ALA A 113 5.19 -22.40 -5.87
C ALA A 113 3.83 -21.81 -5.51
N TRP A 114 2.96 -21.67 -6.52
CA TRP A 114 1.63 -21.10 -6.32
C TRP A 114 0.79 -21.98 -5.40
N ASN A 115 0.21 -21.36 -4.38
CA ASN A 115 -0.69 -21.99 -3.44
C ASN A 115 -1.93 -21.11 -3.25
N TRP A 116 -3.11 -21.64 -3.59
CA TRP A 116 -4.36 -20.89 -3.53
C TRP A 116 -4.73 -20.41 -2.13
N ARG A 117 -4.44 -21.20 -1.09
CA ARG A 117 -4.70 -20.79 0.30
C ARG A 117 -3.82 -19.60 0.69
N ALA A 118 -2.52 -19.66 0.38
CA ALA A 118 -1.61 -18.55 0.63
C ALA A 118 -2.01 -17.30 -0.18
N PHE A 119 -2.40 -17.47 -1.44
CA PHE A 119 -2.91 -16.38 -2.26
C PHE A 119 -4.16 -15.71 -1.67
N ILE A 120 -5.15 -16.50 -1.23
CA ILE A 120 -6.37 -15.96 -0.60
C ILE A 120 -6.03 -15.15 0.66
N ILE A 121 -5.06 -15.60 1.47
CA ILE A 121 -4.59 -14.84 2.64
C ILE A 121 -3.99 -13.49 2.22
N LEU A 122 -3.10 -13.49 1.22
CA LEU A 122 -2.49 -12.25 0.71
C LEU A 122 -3.53 -11.31 0.11
N PHE A 123 -4.41 -11.83 -0.74
CA PHE A 123 -5.47 -11.07 -1.37
C PHE A 123 -6.40 -10.42 -0.33
N SER A 124 -6.83 -11.19 0.67
CA SER A 124 -7.65 -10.69 1.77
C SER A 124 -6.93 -9.60 2.55
N TRP A 125 -5.62 -9.77 2.81
CA TRP A 125 -4.82 -8.75 3.49
C TRP A 125 -4.75 -7.44 2.71
N CYS A 126 -4.43 -7.49 1.42
CA CYS A 126 -4.35 -6.29 0.58
C CYS A 126 -5.68 -5.52 0.54
N VAL A 127 -6.80 -6.22 0.33
CA VAL A 127 -8.12 -5.57 0.26
C VAL A 127 -8.55 -5.03 1.63
N LEU A 128 -8.48 -5.84 2.69
CA LEU A 128 -8.97 -5.44 4.01
C LEU A 128 -8.11 -4.34 4.63
N GLN A 129 -6.79 -4.37 4.43
CA GLN A 129 -5.92 -3.32 4.95
C GLN A 129 -6.18 -2.00 4.22
N ASN A 130 -6.39 -2.01 2.90
CA ASN A 130 -6.70 -0.78 2.18
C ASN A 130 -8.07 -0.20 2.61
N ILE A 131 -9.09 -1.05 2.79
CA ILE A 131 -10.36 -0.62 3.39
C ILE A 131 -10.13 0.03 4.76
N PHE A 132 -9.27 -0.56 5.60
CA PHE A 132 -8.95 0.02 6.90
C PHE A 132 -8.26 1.39 6.77
N VAL A 133 -7.31 1.54 5.85
CA VAL A 133 -6.61 2.81 5.60
C VAL A 133 -7.60 3.88 5.12
N GLU A 134 -8.42 3.57 4.11
CA GLU A 134 -9.41 4.49 3.57
C GLU A 134 -10.43 4.91 4.63
N MET A 135 -10.89 3.96 5.45
CA MET A 135 -11.89 4.24 6.47
C MET A 135 -11.34 4.94 7.72
N PHE A 136 -10.11 4.68 8.16
CA PHE A 136 -9.65 5.14 9.49
C PHE A 136 -8.43 6.06 9.46
N LEU A 137 -7.65 6.03 8.38
CA LEU A 137 -6.44 6.86 8.25
C LEU A 137 -6.67 8.01 7.28
N TYR A 138 -7.22 7.73 6.10
CA TYR A 138 -7.27 8.67 4.98
C TYR A 138 -8.68 9.03 4.51
N HIS A 139 -9.70 8.80 5.32
CA HIS A 139 -11.09 9.10 4.95
C HIS A 139 -11.26 10.56 4.49
N ASP A 140 -10.60 11.50 5.17
CA ASP A 140 -10.61 12.89 4.77
C ASP A 140 -9.91 13.12 3.45
N GLN A 141 -8.89 12.35 3.06
CA GLN A 141 -8.12 12.59 1.84
C GLN A 141 -8.68 11.89 0.59
N LEU A 142 -9.44 10.81 0.78
CA LEU A 142 -9.93 9.90 -0.26
C LEU A 142 -11.46 9.96 -0.43
N SER A 143 -12.13 10.87 0.29
CA SER A 143 -13.59 11.03 0.26
C SER A 143 -14.12 11.59 -1.05
N VAL A 144 -15.43 11.44 -1.23
CA VAL A 144 -16.19 12.05 -2.33
C VAL A 144 -15.90 13.56 -2.41
N GLY A 145 -15.66 14.05 -3.63
CA GLY A 145 -15.30 15.44 -3.89
C GLY A 145 -13.79 15.72 -3.88
N LYS A 146 -12.96 14.68 -3.70
CA LYS A 146 -11.48 14.77 -3.78
C LYS A 146 -10.96 13.92 -4.93
N PRO A 147 -10.94 14.45 -6.17
CA PRO A 147 -10.60 13.65 -7.34
C PRO A 147 -9.17 13.13 -7.24
N LEU A 148 -9.03 11.80 -7.34
CA LEU A 148 -7.72 11.14 -7.38
C LEU A 148 -7.23 11.02 -8.81
N SER A 149 -5.94 11.25 -9.01
CA SER A 149 -5.31 11.14 -10.32
C SER A 149 -5.52 9.75 -10.92
N TRP A 150 -5.62 9.70 -12.25
CA TRP A 150 -5.37 8.46 -12.99
C TRP A 150 -3.95 7.97 -12.70
N ALA A 151 -3.76 6.65 -12.71
CA ALA A 151 -2.45 6.03 -12.53
C ALA A 151 -2.35 4.66 -13.25
N PRO A 152 -1.14 4.13 -13.50
CA PRO A 152 -0.96 2.87 -14.22
C PRO A 152 -1.68 1.65 -13.60
N LEU A 153 -1.76 1.56 -12.27
CA LEU A 153 -2.50 0.50 -11.57
C LEU A 153 -3.92 0.93 -11.16
N ILE A 154 -4.35 2.10 -11.62
CA ILE A 154 -5.71 2.66 -11.47
C ILE A 154 -6.20 3.08 -12.86
N PRO A 155 -6.38 2.13 -13.80
CA PRO A 155 -6.63 2.45 -15.20
C PRO A 155 -7.99 3.14 -15.44
N THR A 156 -8.96 2.97 -14.53
CA THR A 156 -10.25 3.66 -14.60
C THR A 156 -10.14 5.15 -14.27
N GLY A 157 -9.08 5.54 -13.55
CA GLY A 157 -8.86 6.88 -13.05
C GLY A 157 -10.08 7.47 -12.34
N PRO A 158 -10.23 8.81 -12.36
CA PRO A 158 -11.41 9.49 -11.84
C PRO A 158 -12.65 9.29 -12.73
N TYR A 159 -12.49 8.78 -13.95
CA TYR A 159 -13.54 8.71 -14.96
C TYR A 159 -14.60 7.64 -14.65
N PHE A 160 -14.20 6.51 -14.08
CA PHE A 160 -15.11 5.48 -13.58
C PHE A 160 -14.75 5.11 -12.15
N ASN A 161 -15.34 5.85 -11.22
CA ASN A 161 -15.11 5.70 -9.79
C ASN A 161 -16.43 5.67 -8.99
N PRO A 162 -17.24 4.60 -9.12
CA PRO A 162 -18.44 4.46 -8.31
C PRO A 162 -18.11 4.27 -6.83
N LEU A 163 -19.01 4.76 -5.97
CA LEU A 163 -19.05 4.41 -4.55
C LEU A 163 -19.31 2.90 -4.42
N LEU A 164 -18.46 2.19 -3.68
CA LEU A 164 -18.65 0.77 -3.38
C LEU A 164 -19.53 0.59 -2.14
N PHE A 165 -19.20 1.29 -1.06
CA PHE A 165 -20.00 1.32 0.15
C PHE A 165 -19.66 2.53 1.01
N GLU A 166 -20.54 2.83 1.96
CA GLU A 166 -20.37 3.90 2.95
C GLU A 166 -20.66 3.35 4.34
N PHE A 167 -19.88 3.79 5.33
CA PHE A 167 -20.13 3.48 6.73
C PHE A 167 -19.77 4.68 7.62
N ASN A 168 -20.73 5.17 8.41
CA ASN A 168 -20.59 6.34 9.28
C ASN A 168 -20.06 7.59 8.54
N GLY A 169 -20.59 7.89 7.34
CA GLY A 169 -20.17 9.04 6.54
C GLY A 169 -18.80 8.91 5.87
N ARG A 170 -18.18 7.71 5.93
CA ARG A 170 -16.90 7.42 5.30
C ARG A 170 -17.12 6.50 4.12
N THR A 171 -16.59 6.89 2.98
CA THR A 171 -16.84 6.25 1.69
C THR A 171 -15.67 5.37 1.29
N VAL A 172 -15.97 4.24 0.67
CA VAL A 172 -14.99 3.45 -0.06
C VAL A 172 -15.31 3.50 -1.55
N MET A 173 -14.34 3.97 -2.33
CA MET A 173 -14.49 4.22 -3.77
C MET A 173 -13.84 3.11 -4.60
N LEU A 174 -14.34 2.81 -5.80
CA LEU A 174 -13.76 1.73 -6.62
C LEU A 174 -12.29 2.02 -6.98
N GLN A 175 -11.98 3.26 -7.33
CA GLN A 175 -10.67 3.68 -7.82
C GLN A 175 -9.53 3.32 -6.84
N THR A 176 -9.75 3.51 -5.53
CA THR A 176 -8.77 3.20 -4.48
C THR A 176 -8.60 1.70 -4.24
N GLN A 177 -9.58 0.87 -4.64
CA GLN A 177 -9.53 -0.58 -4.45
C GLN A 177 -8.85 -1.32 -5.62
N ILE A 178 -8.88 -0.76 -6.84
CA ILE A 178 -8.35 -1.43 -8.04
C ILE A 178 -6.91 -1.91 -7.89
N PRO A 179 -5.95 -1.10 -7.37
CA PRO A 179 -4.58 -1.57 -7.17
C PRO A 179 -4.53 -2.84 -6.33
N TRP A 180 -5.34 -2.91 -5.27
CA TRP A 180 -5.32 -4.01 -4.30
C TRP A 180 -6.08 -5.25 -4.76
N LEU A 181 -6.87 -5.15 -5.82
CA LEU A 181 -7.43 -6.31 -6.51
C LEU A 181 -6.43 -6.96 -7.49
N ILE A 182 -5.54 -6.16 -8.07
CA ILE A 182 -4.57 -6.61 -9.09
C ILE A 182 -3.25 -7.03 -8.45
N LEU A 183 -2.74 -6.20 -7.54
CA LEU A 183 -1.41 -6.31 -6.95
C LEU A 183 -1.13 -7.63 -6.21
N PRO A 184 -2.07 -8.26 -5.48
CA PRO A 184 -1.78 -9.51 -4.76
C PRO A 184 -1.24 -10.61 -5.66
N ALA A 185 -1.78 -10.73 -6.89
CA ALA A 185 -1.32 -11.72 -7.85
C ALA A 185 0.11 -11.41 -8.32
N LEU A 186 0.39 -10.13 -8.62
CA LEU A 186 1.70 -9.66 -9.04
C LEU A 186 2.76 -9.85 -7.93
N LEU A 187 2.41 -9.51 -6.69
CA LEU A 187 3.28 -9.72 -5.53
C LEU A 187 3.60 -11.20 -5.36
N TYR A 188 2.59 -12.06 -5.43
CA TYR A 188 2.83 -13.48 -5.22
C TYR A 188 3.71 -14.10 -6.32
N LEU A 189 3.46 -13.74 -7.59
CA LEU A 189 4.32 -14.13 -8.71
C LEU A 189 5.76 -13.61 -8.55
N ALA A 190 5.92 -12.36 -8.08
CA ALA A 190 7.24 -11.79 -7.81
C ALA A 190 7.96 -12.56 -6.70
N THR A 191 7.26 -12.92 -5.61
CA THR A 191 7.82 -13.75 -4.54
C THR A 191 8.34 -15.08 -5.08
N ILE A 192 7.52 -15.83 -5.83
CA ILE A 192 7.89 -17.13 -6.42
C ILE A 192 9.12 -17.01 -7.31
N LYS A 193 9.16 -15.98 -8.16
CA LYS A 193 10.28 -15.73 -9.07
C LYS A 193 11.56 -15.39 -8.31
N LEU A 194 11.46 -14.57 -7.27
CA LEU A 194 12.61 -14.10 -6.49
C LEU A 194 13.14 -15.18 -5.54
N SER A 195 12.29 -16.00 -4.95
CA SER A 195 12.69 -17.08 -4.03
C SER A 195 13.29 -18.28 -4.76
N THR A 196 12.84 -18.56 -5.98
CA THR A 196 13.30 -19.72 -6.77
C THR A 196 14.62 -19.46 -7.48
N LYS A 197 14.96 -18.19 -7.73
CA LYS A 197 16.31 -17.82 -8.16
C LYS A 197 17.30 -18.02 -7.01
N LYS A 198 17.83 -19.24 -6.91
CA LYS A 198 19.10 -19.49 -6.19
C LYS A 198 20.19 -18.61 -6.84
N ILE A 199 20.91 -17.86 -6.00
CA ILE A 199 22.22 -17.29 -6.32
C ILE A 199 23.20 -18.45 -6.40
#